data_AF-A0A3A4QJ62-F1
#
_entry.id   AF-A0A3A4QJ62-F1
#
_cell.length_a   1.000
_cell.length_b   1.000
_cell.length_c   1.000
_cell.angle_alpha   90.00
_cell.angle_beta   90.00
_cell.angle_gamma   90.00
#
_symmetry.space_group_name_H-M   'P 1'
#
loop_
_entity.id
_entity.type
_entity.pdbx_description
1 polymer ?
#
loop_
_entity_poly.entity_id
_entity_poly.type
_entity_poly.pdbx_seq_one_letter_code
_entity_poly.pdbx_strand_id
1 'polypeptide(L)' 'MPHLDDDEESLKYIESIYSKIFKIELDSWYTDPAFWPKNRTFSLFMKWFEIEFHSEVLDTLEARIVKKEY' A
#
# COMPACT_ATOMS: atom_id res chain seq x y z
N MET A 1 -9.76 4.04 1.71
CA MET A 1 -8.93 3.85 0.51
C MET A 1 -9.19 4.99 -0.45
N PRO A 2 -8.19 5.48 -1.18
CA PRO A 2 -8.41 6.43 -2.27
C PRO A 2 -9.11 5.72 -3.45
N HIS A 3 -10.01 6.41 -4.13
CA HIS A 3 -10.59 5.96 -5.40
C HIS A 3 -9.72 6.56 -6.50
N LEU A 4 -8.89 5.75 -7.13
CA LEU A 4 -7.94 6.17 -8.17
C LEU A 4 -8.34 5.44 -9.44
N ASP A 5 -8.64 6.20 -10.49
CA ASP A 5 -9.26 5.67 -11.71
C ASP A 5 -8.23 5.23 -12.75
N ASP A 6 -6.97 5.64 -12.57
CA ASP A 6 -5.86 5.39 -13.50
C ASP A 6 -4.55 5.03 -12.79
N ASP A 7 -3.68 4.30 -13.50
CA ASP A 7 -2.38 3.86 -13.01
C ASP A 7 -1.43 5.04 -12.71
N GLU A 8 -1.51 6.15 -13.46
CA GLU A 8 -0.68 7.33 -13.22
C GLU A 8 -1.07 8.03 -11.91
N GLU A 9 -2.37 8.14 -11.64
CA GLU A 9 -2.88 8.72 -10.39
C GLU A 9 -2.50 7.84 -9.19
N SER A 10 -2.56 6.53 -9.38
CA SER A 10 -2.14 5.51 -8.42
C SER A 10 -0.66 5.61 -8.07
N LEU A 11 0.21 5.76 -9.08
CA LEU A 11 1.65 5.97 -8.86
C LEU A 11 1.96 7.29 -8.16
N LYS A 12 1.29 8.39 -8.52
CA LYS A 12 1.46 9.69 -7.83
C LYS A 12 1.06 9.61 -6.37
N TYR A 13 -0.02 8.89 -6.08
CA TYR A 13 -0.42 8.65 -4.70
C TYR A 13 0.64 7.86 -3.94
N ILE A 14 1.19 6.79 -4.54
CA ILE A 14 2.29 6.02 -3.92
C ILE A 14 3.52 6.89 -3.69
N GLU A 15 3.91 7.74 -4.66
CA GLU A 15 5.02 8.69 -4.49
C GLU A 15 4.78 9.68 -3.34
N SER A 16 3.52 10.00 -3.02
CA SER A 16 3.20 10.85 -1.85
C SER A 16 3.34 10.13 -0.51
N ILE A 17 3.20 8.80 -0.47
CA ILE A 17 3.18 8.01 0.78
C ILE A 17 4.32 6.98 0.94
N TYR A 18 5.18 6.79 -0.08
CA TYR A 18 6.17 5.71 -0.11
C TYR A 18 7.07 5.69 1.12
N SER A 19 7.46 6.86 1.65
CA SER A 19 8.35 6.96 2.82
C SER A 19 7.74 6.29 4.05
N LYS A 20 6.42 6.39 4.21
CA LYS A 20 5.68 5.73 5.29
C LYS A 20 5.61 4.22 5.07
N ILE A 21 5.29 3.78 3.85
CA ILE A 21 5.24 2.35 3.50
C ILE A 21 6.61 1.73 3.71
N PHE A 22 7.66 2.33 3.17
CA PHE A 22 9.04 1.84 3.27
C PHE A 22 9.48 1.70 4.73
N LYS A 23 9.09 2.64 5.60
CA LYS A 23 9.37 2.53 7.03
C LYS A 23 8.65 1.34 7.68
N ILE A 24 7.37 1.13 7.36
CA ILE A 24 6.58 0.02 7.92
C ILE A 24 7.19 -1.34 7.49
N GLU A 25 7.54 -1.48 6.22
CA GLU A 25 8.16 -2.70 5.69
C GLU A 25 9.54 -2.96 6.33
N LEU A 26 10.38 -1.92 6.43
CA LEU A 26 11.69 -2.05 7.09
C LEU A 26 11.57 -2.42 8.56
N ASP A 27 10.60 -1.85 9.28
CA ASP A 27 10.34 -2.16 10.69
C ASP A 27 9.85 -3.60 10.89
N SER A 28 9.05 -4.11 9.95
CA SER A 28 8.62 -5.51 9.89
C SER A 28 9.79 -6.47 9.70
N TRP A 29 10.80 -6.09 8.90
CA TRP A 29 11.98 -6.92 8.65
C TRP A 29 13.05 -6.81 9.74
N TYR A 30 13.29 -5.60 10.25
CA TYR A 30 14.29 -5.35 11.28
C TYR A 30 14.01 -4.06 12.04
N THR A 31 13.83 -4.14 13.35
CA THR A 31 13.34 -3.00 14.15
C THR A 31 14.41 -1.97 14.50
N ASP A 32 15.70 -2.24 14.29
CA ASP A 32 16.77 -1.25 14.55
C ASP A 32 17.00 -0.34 13.33
N PRO A 33 16.63 0.96 13.41
CA PRO A 33 16.78 1.89 12.29
C PRO A 33 18.24 2.22 11.95
N ALA A 34 19.20 1.85 12.80
CA ALA A 34 20.62 2.03 12.53
C ALA A 34 21.06 1.25 11.28
N PHE A 35 20.44 0.09 11.04
CA PHE A 35 20.74 -0.82 9.93
C PHE A 35 19.92 -0.55 8.67
N TRP A 36 18.96 0.37 8.73
CA TRP A 36 18.15 0.72 7.56
C TRP A 36 18.96 1.53 6.53
N PRO A 37 18.60 1.44 5.24
CA PRO A 37 19.16 2.30 4.21
C PRO A 37 19.04 3.78 4.62
N LYS A 38 20.14 4.55 4.54
CA LYS A 38 20.13 5.97 4.94
C LYS A 38 19.39 6.85 3.93
N ASN A 39 19.61 6.63 2.64
CA ASN A 39 18.93 7.34 1.55
C ASN A 39 17.73 6.55 1.03
N ARG A 40 16.59 6.67 1.70
CA ARG A 40 15.32 6.05 1.28
C ARG A 40 14.58 6.96 0.31
N THR A 41 15.11 7.10 -0.91
CA THR A 41 14.46 7.84 -1.99
C THR A 41 13.38 6.99 -2.65
N PHE A 42 12.46 7.62 -3.38
CA PHE A 42 11.44 6.91 -4.15
C PHE A 42 12.03 5.94 -5.17
N SER A 43 13.15 6.30 -5.80
CA SER A 43 13.85 5.40 -6.73
C SER A 43 14.43 4.16 -6.04
N LEU A 44 14.83 4.24 -4.76
CA LEU A 44 15.26 3.06 -4.01
C LEU A 44 14.05 2.18 -3.67
N PHE A 45 12.94 2.79 -3.27
CA PHE A 45 11.69 2.11 -3.00
C PHE A 45 11.21 1.31 -4.22
N MET A 46 11.15 1.92 -5.41
CA MET A 46 10.76 1.25 -6.66
C MET A 46 11.70 0.11 -7.09
N LYS A 47 12.93 0.05 -6.56
CA LYS A 47 13.85 -1.07 -6.80
C LYS A 47 13.69 -2.22 -5.81
N TRP A 48 13.11 -1.94 -4.65
CA TRP A 48 12.97 -2.88 -3.54
C TRP A 48 11.62 -3.58 -3.53
N PHE A 49 10.57 -2.88 -3.99
CA PHE A 49 9.20 -3.37 -3.95
C PHE A 49 8.62 -3.48 -5.35
N GLU A 50 7.85 -4.54 -5.56
CA GLU A 50 6.91 -4.67 -6.67
C GLU A 50 5.56 -4.10 -6.20
N ILE A 51 4.95 -3.24 -7.02
CA ILE A 51 3.71 -2.53 -6.67
C ILE A 51 2.61 -3.00 -7.62
N GLU A 52 1.50 -3.44 -7.05
CA GLU A 52 0.30 -3.83 -7.77
C GLU A 52 -0.90 -3.05 -7.24
N PHE A 53 -1.78 -2.62 -8.16
CA PHE A 53 -3.03 -1.96 -7.81
C PHE A 53 -4.19 -2.91 -8.07
N HIS A 54 -5.05 -3.07 -7.05
CA HIS A 54 -6.21 -3.94 -7.10
C HIS A 54 -7.46 -3.12 -6.78
N SER A 55 -8.51 -3.30 -7.57
CA SER A 55 -9.81 -2.72 -7.25
C SER A 55 -10.49 -3.56 -6.16
N GLU A 56 -10.84 -2.91 -5.05
CA GLU A 56 -11.55 -3.57 -3.95
C GLU A 56 -13.00 -3.09 -3.88
N VAL A 57 -13.93 -4.05 -3.73
CA VAL A 57 -15.34 -3.76 -3.46
C VAL A 57 -15.58 -3.97 -1.97
N LEU A 58 -15.91 -2.90 -1.27
CA LEU A 58 -16.23 -2.93 0.15
C LEU A 58 -17.74 -3.03 0.35
N ASP A 59 -18.19 -4.02 1.13
CA ASP A 59 -19.57 -4.04 1.62
C ASP A 59 -19.74 -2.96 2.69
N THR A 60 -20.58 -1.98 2.40
CA THR A 60 -20.86 -0.83 3.28
C THR A 60 -22.09 -1.06 4.16
N LEU A 61 -22.79 -2.19 4.00
CA LEU A 61 -23.95 -2.51 4.83
C LEU A 61 -23.51 -3.12 6.16
N GLU A 62 -24.07 -2.61 7.25
CA GLU A 62 -23.87 -3.19 8.59
C GLU A 62 -24.67 -4.50 8.77
N ALA A 63 -25.55 -4.81 7.82
CA ALA A 63 -26.39 -6.00 7.87
C ALA A 63 -25.57 -7.27 7.62
N ARG A 64 -25.84 -8.31 8.39
CA ARG A 64 -25.18 -9.62 8.20
C ARG A 64 -25.55 -10.21 6.85
N ILE A 65 -24.53 -10.64 6.09
CA ILE A 65 -24.72 -11.40 4.85
C ILE A 65 -25.41 -12.74 5.18
N VAL A 66 -26.60 -12.96 4.62
CA VAL A 66 -27.39 -14.18 4.76
C VAL A 66 -27.45 -14.91 3.42
N LYS A 67 -27.22 -16.23 3.42
CA LYS A 67 -27.35 -17.07 2.22
C LYS A 67 -28.84 -17.24 1.91
N LYS A 68 -29.28 -16.83 0.70
CA LYS A 68 -30.61 -17.18 0.20
C LYS A 68 -30.59 -18.59 -0.37
N GLU A 69 -31.46 -19.46 0.12
CA GLU A 69 -31.76 -20.73 -0.54
C GLU A 69 -32.76 -20.47 -1.69
N TYR A 70 -32.49 -21.08 -2.84
CA TYR A 70 -33.33 -21.04 -4.05
C TYR A 70 -34.07 -22.35 -4.20
#